data_AF-A0A924UZH0-F1
#
_entry.id   AF-A0A924UZH0-F1
#
_cell.length_a   1.000
_cell.length_b   1.000
_cell.length_c   1.000
_cell.angle_alpha   90.00
_cell.angle_beta   90.00
_cell.angle_gamma   90.00
#
_symmetry.space_group_name_H-M   'P 1'
#
loop_
_entity.id
_entity.type
_entity.pdbx_description
1 polymer ?
#
loop_
_entity_poly.entity_id
_entity_poly.type
_entity_poly.pdbx_seq_one_letter_code
_entity_poly.pdbx_strand_id
1 'polypeptide(L)'
;DAIMSYYLDYYTSQYTEGNFAQFVYNSGWDKELNELIEEGLALIGAEKHLELFQQQSKKVKLMSSVKLNKFLKGKLEGVNPIRDLLNNHAFFELEENLVSLNANFLKTHPDFEVLSVDDMFATLEEFVGHEIKRE
;
A
#
# COMPACT_ATOMS: atom_id res chain seq x y z
N ASP A 1 5.20 11.58 4.12
CA ASP A 1 3.77 11.61 3.75
C ASP A 1 3.49 11.14 2.33
N ALA A 2 4.05 11.77 1.29
CA ALA A 2 3.82 11.34 -0.10
C ALA A 2 4.26 9.90 -0.41
N ILE A 3 5.46 9.48 0.05
CA ILE A 3 5.97 8.10 -0.14
C ILE A 3 5.08 7.07 0.57
N MET A 4 4.65 7.37 1.79
CA MET A 4 3.74 6.51 2.55
C MET A 4 2.38 6.38 1.83
N SER A 5 1.86 7.50 1.32
CA SER A 5 0.63 7.53 0.54
C SER A 5 0.72 6.65 -0.71
N TYR A 6 1.85 6.70 -1.43
CA TYR A 6 2.14 5.80 -2.55
C TYR A 6 2.14 4.32 -2.13
N TYR A 7 2.78 3.99 -0.99
CA TYR A 7 2.80 2.60 -0.53
C TYR A 7 1.42 2.12 -0.05
N LEU A 8 0.60 2.97 0.56
CA LEU A 8 -0.79 2.63 0.90
C LEU A 8 -1.64 2.35 -0.35
N ASP A 9 -1.45 3.14 -1.41
CA ASP A 9 -2.10 2.89 -2.69
C ASP A 9 -1.60 1.57 -3.34
N TYR A 10 -0.29 1.33 -3.30
CA TYR A 10 0.29 0.04 -3.71
C TYR A 10 -0.33 -1.13 -2.93
N TYR A 11 -0.37 -1.07 -1.59
CA TYR A 11 -0.99 -2.11 -0.77
C TYR A 11 -2.46 -2.32 -1.16
N THR A 12 -3.22 -1.23 -1.31
CA THR A 12 -4.64 -1.28 -1.67
C THR A 12 -4.85 -1.92 -3.03
N SER A 13 -4.08 -1.53 -4.05
CA SER A 13 -4.16 -2.11 -5.40
C SER A 13 -3.81 -3.60 -5.40
N GLN A 14 -2.75 -4.01 -4.70
CA GLN A 14 -2.40 -5.43 -4.60
C GLN A 14 -3.51 -6.26 -3.93
N TYR A 15 -4.14 -5.72 -2.89
CA TYR A 15 -5.24 -6.39 -2.21
C TYR A 15 -6.50 -6.47 -3.09
N THR A 16 -6.85 -5.39 -3.79
CA THR A 16 -8.06 -5.39 -4.63
C THR A 16 -7.91 -6.24 -5.88
N GLU A 17 -6.71 -6.32 -6.46
CA GLU A 17 -6.43 -7.11 -7.67
C GLU A 17 -6.31 -8.61 -7.40
N GLY A 18 -5.64 -9.02 -6.31
CA GLY A 18 -5.42 -10.44 -6.03
C GLY A 18 -5.28 -10.79 -4.55
N ASN A 19 -5.92 -9.97 -3.70
CA ASN A 19 -6.03 -10.20 -2.26
C ASN A 19 -4.67 -10.12 -1.54
N PHE A 20 -4.68 -10.38 -0.23
CA PHE A 20 -3.49 -10.28 0.61
C PHE A 20 -2.32 -11.15 0.11
N ALA A 21 -2.61 -12.32 -0.49
CA ALA A 21 -1.56 -13.17 -1.03
C ALA A 21 -0.78 -12.51 -2.17
N GLN A 22 -1.44 -11.74 -3.05
CA GLN A 22 -0.76 -11.01 -4.11
C GLN A 22 0.16 -9.93 -3.51
N PHE A 23 -0.31 -9.19 -2.50
CA PHE A 23 0.54 -8.23 -1.79
C PHE A 23 1.79 -8.90 -1.20
N VAL A 24 1.62 -10.00 -0.45
CA VAL A 24 2.74 -10.75 0.14
C VAL A 24 3.72 -11.22 -0.95
N TYR A 25 3.20 -11.71 -2.07
CA TYR A 25 4.01 -12.24 -3.17
C TYR A 25 4.79 -11.14 -3.90
N ASN A 26 4.11 -10.07 -4.35
CA ASN A 26 4.70 -9.01 -5.16
C ASN A 26 5.61 -8.08 -4.36
N SER A 27 5.34 -7.88 -3.06
CA SER A 27 6.24 -7.14 -2.16
C SER A 27 7.48 -7.94 -1.75
N GLY A 28 7.52 -9.25 -2.01
CA GLY A 28 8.54 -10.14 -1.46
C GLY A 28 8.46 -10.27 0.08
N TRP A 29 7.36 -9.86 0.69
CA TRP A 29 7.21 -9.72 2.15
C TRP A 29 8.31 -8.84 2.77
N ASP A 30 8.65 -7.74 2.08
CA ASP A 30 9.66 -6.80 2.53
C ASP A 30 9.31 -6.17 3.89
N LYS A 31 10.27 -6.12 4.80
CA LYS A 31 10.03 -5.70 6.18
C LYS A 31 9.76 -4.19 6.26
N GLU A 32 10.56 -3.38 5.58
CA GLU A 32 10.45 -1.92 5.65
C GLU A 32 9.13 -1.45 5.03
N LEU A 33 8.74 -2.03 3.88
CA LEU A 33 7.44 -1.78 3.28
C LEU A 33 6.30 -2.15 4.22
N ASN A 34 6.35 -3.32 4.86
CA ASN A 34 5.30 -3.74 5.80
C ASN A 34 5.17 -2.79 7.00
N GLU A 35 6.29 -2.29 7.53
CA GLU A 35 6.30 -1.29 8.61
C GLU A 35 5.68 0.03 8.14
N LEU A 36 6.02 0.50 6.92
CA LEU A 36 5.42 1.70 6.32
C LEU A 36 3.91 1.59 6.09
N ILE A 37 3.41 0.40 5.70
CA ILE A 37 1.96 0.17 5.58
C ILE A 37 1.28 0.24 6.95
N GLU A 38 1.87 -0.39 7.97
CA GLU A 38 1.31 -0.40 9.32
C GLU A 38 1.25 1.02 9.91
N GLU A 39 2.34 1.78 9.79
CA GLU A 39 2.40 3.18 10.20
C GLU A 39 1.42 4.04 9.40
N GLY A 40 1.33 3.84 8.08
CA GLY A 40 0.43 4.59 7.22
C GLY A 40 -1.04 4.39 7.54
N LEU A 41 -1.46 3.14 7.77
CA LEU A 41 -2.84 2.82 8.16
C LEU A 41 -3.20 3.47 9.51
N ALA A 42 -2.26 3.45 10.46
CA ALA A 42 -2.44 4.12 11.75
C ALA A 42 -2.56 5.64 11.58
N LEU A 43 -1.68 6.24 10.78
CA LEU A 43 -1.61 7.69 10.60
C LEU A 43 -2.87 8.28 9.94
N ILE A 44 -3.45 7.55 8.98
CA ILE A 44 -4.70 7.98 8.31
C ILE A 44 -5.97 7.62 9.09
N GLY A 45 -5.84 6.96 10.25
CA GLY A 45 -6.98 6.55 11.09
C GLY A 45 -7.78 5.36 10.54
N ALA A 46 -7.17 4.50 9.72
CA ALA A 46 -7.81 3.31 9.16
C ALA A 46 -7.69 2.12 10.14
N GLU A 47 -8.37 2.21 11.28
CA GLU A 47 -8.22 1.28 12.41
C GLU A 47 -8.59 -0.17 12.04
N LYS A 48 -9.66 -0.39 11.27
CA LYS A 48 -10.10 -1.74 10.87
C LYS A 48 -9.18 -2.35 9.83
N HIS A 49 -8.72 -1.57 8.87
CA HIS A 49 -7.70 -2.03 7.92
C HIS A 49 -6.37 -2.31 8.62
N LEU A 50 -5.95 -1.49 9.58
CA LEU A 50 -4.76 -1.72 10.40
C LEU A 50 -4.87 -3.04 11.17
N GLU A 51 -5.98 -3.25 11.86
CA GLU A 51 -6.24 -4.49 12.60
C GLU A 51 -6.18 -5.71 11.67
N LEU A 52 -6.85 -5.62 10.51
CA LEU A 52 -6.85 -6.69 9.51
C LEU A 52 -5.43 -6.96 8.99
N PHE A 53 -4.66 -5.92 8.67
CA PHE A 53 -3.28 -6.03 8.20
C PHE A 53 -2.40 -6.72 9.24
N GLN A 54 -2.49 -6.32 10.51
CA GLN A 54 -1.75 -6.94 11.60
C GLN A 54 -2.14 -8.41 11.79
N GLN A 55 -3.43 -8.74 11.72
CA GLN A 55 -3.92 -10.12 11.80
C GLN A 55 -3.39 -10.98 10.65
N GLN A 56 -3.42 -10.50 9.41
CA GLN A 56 -2.89 -11.24 8.26
C GLN A 56 -1.35 -11.35 8.32
N SER A 57 -0.67 -10.29 8.73
CA SER A 57 0.78 -10.28 8.93
C SER A 57 1.25 -11.33 9.93
N LYS A 58 0.49 -11.57 11.00
CA LYS A 58 0.77 -12.66 11.95
C LYS A 58 0.79 -14.03 11.27
N LYS A 59 -0.12 -14.30 10.32
CA LYS A 59 -0.14 -15.57 9.58
C LYS A 59 1.15 -15.78 8.78
N VAL A 60 1.67 -14.73 8.14
CA VAL A 60 2.92 -14.79 7.38
C VAL A 60 4.12 -14.95 8.32
N LYS A 61 4.16 -14.18 9.42
CA LYS A 61 5.24 -14.23 10.43
C LYS A 61 5.34 -15.59 11.13
N LEU A 62 4.22 -16.30 11.31
CA LEU A 62 4.19 -17.66 11.87
C LEU A 62 4.59 -18.76 10.87
N MET A 63 4.70 -18.41 9.58
CA MET A 63 5.13 -19.35 8.55
C MET A 63 6.64 -19.58 8.65
N SER A 64 7.10 -20.81 8.43
CA SER A 64 8.54 -21.08 8.35
C SER A 64 9.15 -20.33 7.16
N SER A 65 10.40 -19.86 7.32
CA SER A 65 11.14 -19.18 6.26
C SER A 65 11.27 -20.03 4.99
N VAL A 66 11.39 -21.35 5.13
CA VAL A 66 11.42 -22.30 3.99
C VAL A 66 10.11 -22.27 3.22
N LYS A 67 8.97 -22.32 3.93
CA LYS A 67 7.64 -22.32 3.31
C LYS A 67 7.33 -20.98 2.65
N LEU A 68 7.66 -19.87 3.32
CA LEU A 68 7.52 -18.52 2.76
C LEU A 68 8.39 -18.34 1.51
N ASN A 69 9.68 -18.70 1.58
CA ASN A 69 10.58 -18.59 0.43
C ASN A 69 10.13 -19.44 -0.77
N LYS A 70 9.56 -20.63 -0.53
CA LYS A 70 8.99 -21.46 -1.59
C LYS A 70 7.77 -20.78 -2.25
N PHE A 71 6.95 -20.10 -1.46
CA PHE A 71 5.82 -19.32 -1.97
C PHE A 71 6.30 -18.15 -2.83
N LEU A 72 7.21 -17.32 -2.31
CA LEU A 72 7.71 -16.12 -2.99
C LEU A 72 8.47 -16.42 -4.30
N LYS A 73 9.13 -17.58 -4.39
CA LYS A 73 9.85 -18.02 -5.61
C LYS A 73 8.99 -18.88 -6.54
N GLY A 74 7.77 -19.22 -6.13
CA GLY A 74 6.86 -20.07 -6.86
C GLY A 74 6.07 -19.30 -7.92
N LYS A 75 4.99 -19.91 -8.42
CA LYS A 75 3.97 -19.19 -9.20
C LYS A 75 2.78 -18.88 -8.29
N LEU A 76 2.26 -17.66 -8.39
CA LEU A 76 1.04 -17.27 -7.68
C LEU A 76 -0.20 -17.96 -8.27
N GLU A 77 -0.23 -18.10 -9.59
CA GLU A 77 -1.34 -18.70 -10.35
C GLU A 77 -1.45 -20.23 -10.20
N GLY A 78 -2.66 -20.73 -10.45
CA GLY A 78 -2.98 -22.16 -10.38
C GLY A 78 -3.28 -22.65 -8.97
N VAL A 79 -3.01 -23.93 -8.71
CA VAL A 79 -3.22 -24.55 -7.38
C VAL A 79 -2.13 -24.06 -6.44
N ASN A 80 -2.50 -23.20 -5.47
CA ASN A 80 -1.56 -22.62 -4.51
C ASN A 80 -2.18 -22.56 -3.10
N PRO A 81 -1.96 -23.60 -2.27
CA PRO A 81 -2.53 -23.65 -0.92
C PRO A 81 -2.07 -22.53 0.02
N ILE A 82 -0.92 -21.90 -0.25
CA ILE A 82 -0.43 -20.78 0.56
C ILE A 82 -1.17 -19.50 0.18
N ARG A 83 -1.38 -19.24 -1.11
CA ARG A 83 -2.25 -18.16 -1.58
C ARG A 83 -3.64 -18.29 -0.96
N ASP A 84 -4.23 -19.47 -1.07
CA ASP A 84 -5.60 -19.71 -0.59
C ASP A 84 -5.72 -19.54 0.95
N LEU A 85 -4.65 -19.86 1.70
CA LEU A 85 -4.57 -19.63 3.14
C LEU A 85 -4.42 -18.14 3.51
N LEU A 86 -3.66 -17.39 2.72
CA LEU A 86 -3.38 -15.98 2.95
C LEU A 86 -4.52 -15.07 2.50
N ASN A 87 -5.30 -15.48 1.50
CA ASN A 87 -6.45 -14.71 1.04
C ASN A 87 -7.46 -14.53 2.18
N ASN A 88 -7.93 -13.29 2.33
CA ASN A 88 -8.98 -12.92 3.25
C ASN A 88 -9.93 -11.93 2.57
N HIS A 89 -11.21 -12.25 2.52
CA HIS A 89 -12.20 -11.39 1.86
C HIS A 89 -12.75 -10.31 2.81
N ALA A 90 -12.43 -10.35 4.11
CA ALA A 90 -12.88 -9.36 5.08
C ALA A 90 -12.49 -7.92 4.70
N PHE A 91 -11.40 -7.73 3.95
CA PHE A 91 -10.99 -6.42 3.42
C PHE A 91 -12.08 -5.73 2.62
N PHE A 92 -12.83 -6.48 1.81
CA PHE A 92 -13.88 -5.95 0.94
C PHE A 92 -15.17 -5.60 1.68
N GLU A 93 -15.31 -6.07 2.93
CA GLU A 93 -16.46 -5.81 3.78
C GLU A 93 -16.23 -4.61 4.73
N LEU A 94 -15.01 -4.05 4.75
CA LEU A 94 -14.69 -2.90 5.59
C LEU A 94 -15.28 -1.62 4.98
N GLU A 95 -16.04 -0.87 5.78
CA GLU A 95 -16.63 0.42 5.37
C GLU A 95 -15.59 1.55 5.27
N GLU A 96 -14.41 1.36 5.88
CA GLU A 96 -13.30 2.31 5.82
C GLU A 96 -12.79 2.47 4.37
N ASN A 97 -12.99 3.67 3.81
CA ASN A 97 -12.50 4.02 2.49
C ASN A 97 -11.06 4.57 2.59
N LEU A 98 -10.07 3.71 2.35
CA LEU A 98 -8.64 4.06 2.41
C LEU A 98 -8.26 5.25 1.52
N VAL A 99 -8.85 5.34 0.32
CA VAL A 99 -8.60 6.47 -0.60
C VAL A 99 -9.06 7.78 0.02
N SER A 100 -10.26 7.79 0.61
CA SER A 100 -10.82 8.99 1.24
C SER A 100 -10.07 9.38 2.51
N LEU A 101 -9.70 8.41 3.35
CA LEU A 101 -8.91 8.63 4.57
C LEU A 101 -7.53 9.20 4.23
N ASN A 102 -6.82 8.59 3.28
CA ASN A 102 -5.51 9.05 2.82
C ASN A 102 -5.59 10.44 2.18
N ALA A 103 -6.60 10.71 1.35
CA ALA A 103 -6.80 12.03 0.76
C ALA A 103 -7.07 13.12 1.81
N ASN A 104 -7.87 12.81 2.85
CA ASN A 104 -8.11 13.73 3.96
C ASN A 104 -6.84 14.00 4.75
N PHE A 105 -6.03 12.97 5.01
CA PHE A 105 -4.74 13.13 5.67
C PHE A 105 -3.79 14.04 4.87
N LEU A 106 -3.63 13.80 3.57
CA LEU A 106 -2.75 14.63 2.71
C LEU A 106 -3.15 16.11 2.69
N LYS A 107 -4.45 16.41 2.74
CA LYS A 107 -4.96 17.79 2.81
C LYS A 107 -4.61 18.51 4.12
N THR A 108 -4.21 17.79 5.17
CA THR A 108 -3.75 18.39 6.43
C THR A 108 -2.28 18.76 6.42
N HIS A 109 -1.53 18.40 5.37
CA HIS A 109 -0.11 18.71 5.27
C HIS A 109 0.10 20.24 5.18
N PRO A 110 1.05 20.83 5.92
CA PRO A 110 1.26 22.28 5.93
C PRO A 110 1.64 22.83 4.55
N ASP A 111 2.36 22.03 3.75
CA ASP A 111 2.80 22.39 2.40
C ASP A 111 1.84 21.90 1.31
N PHE A 112 0.60 21.55 1.65
CA PHE A 112 -0.39 21.16 0.64
C PHE A 112 -0.87 22.37 -0.17
N GLU A 113 -0.67 22.31 -1.48
CA GLU A 113 -1.11 23.34 -2.43
C GLU A 113 -2.08 22.76 -3.46
N VAL A 114 -3.17 23.48 -3.72
CA VAL A 114 -4.10 23.18 -4.83
C VAL A 114 -3.76 24.09 -5.99
N LEU A 115 -3.14 23.51 -7.02
CA LEU A 115 -2.62 24.22 -8.18
C LEU A 115 -3.35 23.80 -9.46
N SER A 116 -3.45 24.71 -10.42
CA SER A 116 -3.79 24.33 -11.80
C SER A 116 -2.62 23.56 -12.44
N VAL A 117 -2.83 22.87 -13.56
CA VAL A 117 -1.74 22.16 -14.25
C VAL A 117 -0.60 23.11 -14.61
N ASP A 118 -0.92 24.32 -15.09
CA ASP A 118 0.08 25.33 -15.43
C ASP A 118 0.87 25.79 -14.21
N ASP A 119 0.19 26.00 -13.07
CA ASP A 119 0.85 26.39 -11.82
C ASP A 119 1.68 25.25 -11.23
N MET A 120 1.26 23.98 -11.39
CA MET A 120 2.08 22.82 -10.99
C MET A 120 3.41 22.81 -11.73
N PHE A 121 3.40 23.04 -13.06
CA PHE A 121 4.64 23.15 -13.83
C PHE A 121 5.48 24.34 -13.34
N ALA A 122 4.88 25.51 -13.15
CA ALA A 122 5.62 26.69 -12.68
C ALA A 122 6.31 26.43 -11.33
N THR A 123 5.60 25.87 -10.34
CA THR A 123 6.15 25.53 -9.03
C THR A 123 7.27 24.49 -9.13
N LEU A 124 7.08 23.45 -9.95
CA LEU A 124 8.11 22.42 -10.14
C LEU A 124 9.34 22.96 -10.87
N GLU A 125 9.17 23.80 -11.89
CA GLU A 125 10.24 24.45 -12.66
C GLU A 125 11.06 25.41 -11.79
N GLU A 126 10.40 26.17 -10.91
CA GLU A 126 11.07 26.98 -9.89
C GLU A 126 11.90 26.09 -8.95
N PHE A 127 11.34 24.96 -8.51
CA PHE A 127 12.04 24.03 -7.62
C PHE A 127 13.23 23.34 -8.29
N VAL A 128 13.10 22.88 -9.53
CA VAL A 128 14.19 22.19 -10.26
C VAL A 128 15.18 23.14 -10.93
N GLY A 129 14.84 24.42 -11.05
CA GLY A 129 15.68 25.46 -11.65
C GLY A 129 15.78 25.40 -13.18
N HIS A 130 14.86 24.70 -13.84
CA HIS A 130 14.79 24.61 -15.30
C HIS A 130 13.37 24.31 -15.79
N GLU A 131 13.07 24.64 -17.03
CA GLU A 131 11.79 24.30 -17.67
C GLU A 131 11.61 22.77 -17.80
N ILE A 132 10.40 22.29 -17.57
CA ILE A 132 10.02 20.89 -17.72
C ILE A 132 9.29 20.73 -19.05
N LYS A 133 9.70 19.73 -19.84
CA LYS A 133 9.03 19.45 -21.12
C LYS A 133 7.60 18.96 -20.88
N ARG A 134 6.65 19.67 -21.49
CA ARG A 134 5.24 19.32 -21.51
C ARG A 134 4.98 18.52 -22.79
N GLU A 135 5.25 17.22 -22.74
CA GLU A 135 4.94 16.29 -23.85
C GLU A 135 3.49 15.81 -23.80
#